data_AF-A0AAU0MD68-F1
#
_entry.id   AF-A0AAU0MD68-F1
#
_cell.length_a   1.000
_cell.length_b   1.000
_cell.length_c   1.000
_cell.angle_alpha   90.00
_cell.angle_beta   90.00
_cell.angle_gamma   90.00
#
_symmetry.space_group_name_H-M   'P 1'
#
loop_
_entity.id
_entity.type
_entity.pdbx_description
1 polymer ?
#
loop_
_entity_poly.entity_id
_entity_poly.type
_entity_poly.pdbx_seq_one_letter_code
_entity_poly.pdbx_strand_id
1 'polypeptide(L)'
;MSGPEQLTGTDELRTAIEACGYFPALVFDSVMLSLGEEAMVSYVVQHEPTITPDGIHRHVTVAVLTPTRLIINHTDDADATAGFGAQAASTSEVVGLRRIASVSLSRIVNEPSRYRPDQVAVQEALLTVAWGFASRIDLEPATCDNPDCDADHGLTGQLVGDDLVLRMSSDADGTEGVGQLVRFGLALQRSTNIS
;
A
#
# COMPACT_ATOMS: atom_id res chain seq x y z
N MET A 1 36.22 -5.76 18.09
CA MET A 1 35.38 -6.09 16.92
C MET A 1 33.95 -5.88 17.36
N SER A 2 33.40 -4.69 17.13
CA SER A 2 31.98 -4.42 17.39
C SER A 2 31.16 -5.14 16.34
N GLY A 3 30.18 -5.96 16.75
CA GLY A 3 29.22 -6.57 15.83
C GLY A 3 28.42 -5.50 15.10
N PRO A 4 27.77 -5.83 13.96
CA PRO A 4 26.90 -4.88 13.28
C PRO A 4 25.79 -4.45 14.24
N GLU A 5 25.67 -3.15 14.45
CA GLU A 5 24.60 -2.53 15.23
C GLU A 5 23.26 -2.84 14.53
N GLN A 6 22.36 -3.56 15.19
CA GLN A 6 21.02 -3.83 14.66
C GLN A 6 20.23 -2.53 14.72
N LEU A 7 19.77 -2.05 13.56
CA LEU A 7 18.89 -0.89 13.45
C LEU A 7 17.56 -1.18 14.15
N THR A 8 16.98 -0.16 14.79
CA THR A 8 15.59 -0.27 15.25
C THR A 8 14.65 -0.17 14.05
N GLY A 9 13.42 -0.70 14.16
CA GLY A 9 12.47 -0.64 13.04
C GLY A 9 12.22 0.80 12.54
N THR A 10 12.26 1.79 13.44
CA THR A 10 12.13 3.21 13.07
C THR A 10 13.32 3.72 12.28
N ASP A 11 14.54 3.25 12.57
CA ASP A 11 15.73 3.60 11.80
C ASP A 11 15.70 2.96 10.42
N GLU A 12 15.26 1.69 10.33
CA GLU A 12 15.05 1.01 9.04
C GLU A 12 14.01 1.74 8.17
N LEU A 13 12.90 2.18 8.76
CA LEU A 13 11.90 3.00 8.07
C LEU A 13 12.49 4.32 7.60
N ARG A 14 13.28 5.01 8.44
CA ARG A 14 13.95 6.26 8.06
C ARG A 14 14.85 6.05 6.85
N THR A 15 15.71 5.02 6.88
CA THR A 15 16.60 4.69 5.77
C THR A 15 15.81 4.35 4.49
N ALA A 16 14.70 3.63 4.61
CA ALA A 16 13.84 3.33 3.47
C ALA A 16 13.22 4.60 2.86
N ILE A 17 12.74 5.54 3.68
CA ILE A 17 12.20 6.83 3.22
C ILE A 17 13.31 7.70 2.58
N GLU A 18 14.50 7.73 3.17
CA GLU A 18 15.66 8.45 2.63
C GLU A 18 16.08 7.94 1.26
N ALA A 19 16.00 6.61 1.03
CA ALA A 19 16.30 6.00 -0.26
C ALA A 19 15.35 6.45 -1.39
N CYS A 20 14.12 6.87 -1.07
CA CYS A 20 13.18 7.43 -2.07
C CYS A 20 13.58 8.83 -2.53
N GLY A 21 14.30 9.60 -1.71
CA GLY A 21 14.85 10.91 -2.06
C GLY A 21 13.82 12.02 -2.32
N TYR A 22 12.56 11.85 -1.89
CA TYR A 22 11.49 12.84 -2.07
C TYR A 22 10.99 13.35 -0.71
N PHE A 23 11.38 14.57 -0.36
CA PHE A 23 11.10 15.23 0.93
C PHE A 23 11.18 14.30 2.16
N PRO A 24 12.29 13.54 2.35
CA PRO A 24 12.33 12.45 3.33
C PRO A 24 12.08 12.91 4.77
N ALA A 25 12.51 14.12 5.13
CA ALA A 25 12.24 14.69 6.44
C ALA A 25 10.74 14.96 6.67
N LEU A 26 10.02 15.45 5.67
CA LEU A 26 8.57 15.70 5.73
C LEU A 26 7.80 14.38 5.82
N VAL A 27 8.14 13.42 4.95
CA VAL A 27 7.50 12.10 4.94
C VAL A 27 7.67 11.41 6.29
N PHE A 28 8.91 11.36 6.80
CA PHE A 28 9.20 10.72 8.07
C PHE A 28 8.49 11.42 9.24
N ASP A 29 8.51 12.75 9.31
CA ASP A 29 7.83 13.52 10.35
C ASP A 29 6.32 13.24 10.36
N SER A 30 5.68 13.26 9.18
CA SER A 30 4.23 13.01 9.04
C SER A 30 3.83 11.59 9.48
N VAL A 31 4.65 10.59 9.17
CA VAL A 31 4.47 9.21 9.62
C VAL A 31 4.60 9.11 11.14
N MET A 32 5.64 9.73 11.72
CA MET A 32 5.87 9.68 13.17
C MET A 32 4.78 10.42 13.97
N LEU A 33 4.30 11.56 13.47
CA LEU A 33 3.15 12.27 14.04
C LEU A 33 1.90 11.38 14.11
N SER A 34 1.67 10.59 13.06
CA SER A 34 0.51 9.69 12.97
C SER A 34 0.68 8.44 13.84
N LEU A 35 1.91 7.91 13.92
CA LEU A 35 2.28 6.76 14.73
C LEU A 35 2.11 7.05 16.23
N GLY A 36 2.54 8.23 16.68
CA GLY A 36 2.53 8.61 18.08
C GLY A 36 3.38 7.67 18.93
N GLU A 37 2.81 7.14 20.01
CA GLU A 37 3.51 6.26 20.96
C GLU A 37 3.30 4.75 20.67
N GLU A 38 2.55 4.39 19.63
CA GLU A 38 2.33 2.98 19.29
C GLU A 38 3.57 2.32 18.70
N ALA A 39 3.76 1.05 19.04
CA ALA A 39 4.81 0.24 18.44
C ALA A 39 4.54 0.02 16.95
N MET A 40 5.57 0.18 16.13
CA MET A 40 5.54 -0.22 14.73
C MET A 40 5.79 -1.73 14.62
N VAL A 41 4.83 -2.45 14.04
CA VAL A 41 4.91 -3.91 13.81
C VAL A 41 5.57 -4.21 12.47
N SER A 42 5.22 -3.46 11.43
CA SER A 42 5.78 -3.60 10.09
C SER A 42 5.53 -2.30 9.31
N TYR A 43 6.30 -2.10 8.24
CA TYR A 43 6.12 -0.96 7.34
C TYR A 43 6.38 -1.35 5.89
N VAL A 44 5.96 -0.51 4.96
CA VAL A 44 6.39 -0.57 3.55
C VAL A 44 6.41 0.84 2.99
N VAL A 45 7.39 1.12 2.13
CA VAL A 45 7.54 2.42 1.45
C VAL A 45 7.51 2.15 -0.05
N GLN A 46 6.51 2.70 -0.73
CA GLN A 46 6.39 2.65 -2.18
C GLN A 46 6.65 4.03 -2.76
N HIS A 47 7.47 4.07 -3.81
CA HIS A 47 7.77 5.28 -4.54
C HIS A 47 7.26 5.12 -5.98
N GLU A 48 6.32 5.98 -6.36
CA GLU A 48 5.71 5.99 -7.70
C GLU A 48 6.12 7.27 -8.44
N PRO A 49 7.22 7.24 -9.21
CA PRO A 49 7.53 8.34 -10.10
C PRO A 49 6.64 8.26 -11.34
N THR A 50 5.80 9.28 -11.55
CA THR A 50 4.99 9.43 -12.76
C THR A 50 5.60 10.50 -13.66
N ILE A 51 5.87 10.17 -14.92
CA ILE A 51 6.33 11.14 -15.92
C ILE A 51 5.13 11.60 -16.74
N THR A 52 4.79 12.89 -16.66
CA THR A 52 3.76 13.55 -17.47
C THR A 52 4.43 14.54 -18.44
N PRO A 53 3.71 15.06 -19.45
CA PRO A 53 4.23 16.15 -20.29
C PRO A 53 4.64 17.40 -19.49
N ASP A 54 4.02 17.61 -18.32
CA ASP A 54 4.22 18.78 -17.46
C ASP A 54 5.37 18.58 -16.45
N GLY A 55 5.91 17.37 -16.33
CA GLY A 55 7.10 17.10 -15.53
C GLY A 55 7.14 15.71 -14.91
N ILE A 56 8.02 15.55 -13.92
CA ILE A 56 8.09 14.35 -13.08
C ILE A 56 7.29 14.64 -11.83
N HIS A 57 6.19 13.92 -11.63
CA HIS A 57 5.43 13.91 -10.39
C HIS A 57 5.93 12.78 -9.51
N ARG A 58 6.27 13.10 -8.26
CA ARG A 58 6.76 12.10 -7.32
C ARG A 58 5.69 11.87 -6.25
N HIS A 59 5.23 10.64 -6.16
CA HIS A 59 4.32 10.19 -5.12
C HIS A 59 5.06 9.18 -4.24
N VAL A 60 4.99 9.38 -2.93
CA VAL A 60 5.49 8.40 -1.94
C VAL A 60 4.34 7.97 -1.07
N THR A 61 4.11 6.65 -1.01
CA THR A 61 3.22 6.03 -0.04
C THR A 61 4.03 5.31 1.02
N VAL A 62 3.80 5.64 2.30
CA VAL A 62 4.32 4.88 3.44
C VAL A 62 3.14 4.25 4.17
N ALA A 63 3.13 2.93 4.29
CA ALA A 63 2.16 2.22 5.11
C ALA A 63 2.85 1.65 6.36
N VAL A 64 2.27 1.87 7.54
CA VAL A 64 2.76 1.41 8.84
C VAL A 64 1.67 0.62 9.54
N LEU A 65 1.98 -0.61 9.94
CA LEU A 65 1.13 -1.47 10.73
C LEU A 65 1.48 -1.32 12.21
N THR A 66 0.48 -1.04 13.04
CA THR A 66 0.58 -1.10 14.51
C THR A 66 -0.27 -2.27 15.05
N PRO A 67 -0.25 -2.56 16.36
CA PRO A 67 -1.13 -3.58 16.94
C PRO A 67 -2.64 -3.29 16.76
N THR A 68 -3.03 -2.05 16.47
CA THR A 68 -4.45 -1.63 16.47
C THR A 68 -4.93 -0.99 15.18
N ARG A 69 -4.01 -0.48 14.34
CA ARG A 69 -4.34 0.29 13.13
C ARG A 69 -3.30 0.16 12.03
N LEU A 70 -3.76 0.38 10.81
CA LEU A 70 -2.97 0.65 9.63
C LEU A 70 -2.92 2.17 9.45
N ILE A 71 -1.71 2.72 9.37
CA ILE A 71 -1.45 4.13 9.07
C ILE A 71 -0.92 4.20 7.65
N ILE A 72 -1.44 5.10 6.84
CA ILE A 72 -1.04 5.30 5.46
C ILE A 72 -0.70 6.77 5.30
N ASN A 73 0.51 7.07 4.86
CA ASN A 73 0.92 8.43 4.53
C ASN A 73 1.17 8.52 3.03
N HIS A 74 0.54 9.49 2.40
CA HIS A 74 0.76 9.86 1.01
C HIS A 74 1.45 11.21 0.98
N THR A 75 2.55 11.32 0.23
CA THR A 75 3.22 12.60 0.00
C THR A 75 3.38 12.85 -1.48
N ASP A 76 2.88 14.00 -1.93
CA ASP A 76 2.74 14.41 -3.32
C ASP A 76 3.23 15.84 -3.55
N ASP A 77 3.47 16.19 -4.81
CA ASP A 77 3.63 17.58 -5.22
C ASP A 77 2.31 18.33 -4.98
N ALA A 78 2.40 19.52 -4.40
CA ALA A 78 1.26 20.42 -4.27
C ALA A 78 1.27 21.44 -5.41
N ASP A 79 0.08 21.87 -5.84
CA ASP A 79 -0.07 22.90 -6.86
C ASP A 79 0.74 24.15 -6.51
N ALA A 80 1.50 24.65 -7.48
CA ALA A 80 2.37 25.80 -7.30
C ALA A 80 1.54 27.05 -6.97
N THR A 81 1.66 27.54 -5.74
CA THR A 81 1.08 28.83 -5.36
C THR A 81 2.02 29.95 -5.77
N ALA A 82 1.51 30.91 -6.55
CA ALA A 82 2.30 32.04 -7.04
C ALA A 82 3.00 32.78 -5.89
N GLY A 83 4.33 32.94 -5.98
CA GLY A 83 5.16 33.57 -4.96
C GLY A 83 5.80 32.61 -3.95
N PHE A 84 5.48 31.32 -4.00
CA PHE A 84 6.13 30.28 -3.20
C PHE A 84 7.04 29.39 -4.06
N GLY A 85 8.02 28.73 -3.42
CA GLY A 85 8.85 27.71 -4.06
C GLY A 85 8.09 26.39 -4.28
N ALA A 86 8.82 25.29 -4.50
CA ALA A 86 8.21 23.96 -4.56
C ALA A 86 7.42 23.66 -3.28
N GLN A 87 6.22 23.12 -3.44
CA GLN A 87 5.34 22.75 -2.34
C GLN A 87 5.03 21.26 -2.43
N ALA A 88 4.88 20.61 -1.27
CA ALA A 88 4.46 19.23 -1.17
C ALA A 88 3.29 19.13 -0.18
N ALA A 89 2.36 18.23 -0.46
CA ALA A 89 1.27 17.88 0.43
C ALA A 89 1.56 16.50 1.03
N SER A 90 1.48 16.39 2.36
CA SER A 90 1.56 15.10 3.05
C SER A 90 0.26 14.85 3.78
N THR A 91 -0.42 13.76 3.43
CA THR A 91 -1.73 13.37 3.96
C THR A 91 -1.61 12.03 4.65
N SER A 92 -2.09 11.93 5.89
CA SER A 92 -2.12 10.68 6.65
C SER A 92 -3.54 10.19 6.86
N GLU A 93 -3.78 8.93 6.48
CA GLU A 93 -4.99 8.17 6.76
C GLU A 93 -4.73 7.12 7.84
N VAL A 94 -5.73 6.88 8.69
CA VAL A 94 -5.64 5.91 9.78
C VAL A 94 -6.85 5.01 9.80
N VAL A 95 -6.62 3.71 9.62
CA VAL A 95 -7.64 2.67 9.53
C VAL A 95 -7.47 1.70 10.68
N GLY A 96 -8.46 1.62 11.58
CA GLY A 96 -8.43 0.60 12.63
C GLY A 96 -8.53 -0.81 12.02
N LEU A 97 -7.73 -1.77 12.50
CA LEU A 97 -7.63 -3.10 11.87
C LEU A 97 -8.96 -3.84 11.77
N ARG A 98 -9.88 -3.60 12.72
CA ARG A 98 -11.25 -4.16 12.71
C ARG A 98 -12.14 -3.68 11.56
N ARG A 99 -11.75 -2.60 10.86
CA ARG A 99 -12.49 -2.03 9.72
C ARG A 99 -12.00 -2.56 8.38
N ILE A 100 -10.84 -3.22 8.35
CA ILE A 100 -10.30 -3.80 7.14
C ILE A 100 -11.20 -4.98 6.76
N ALA A 101 -11.89 -4.86 5.63
CA ALA A 101 -12.81 -5.85 5.11
C ALA A 101 -12.05 -6.96 4.36
N SER A 102 -10.99 -6.62 3.64
CA SER A 102 -10.19 -7.60 2.91
C SER A 102 -8.73 -7.17 2.73
N VAL A 103 -7.84 -8.17 2.71
CA VAL A 103 -6.41 -8.01 2.41
C VAL A 103 -5.99 -9.11 1.42
N SER A 104 -5.67 -8.75 0.19
CA SER A 104 -5.20 -9.68 -0.85
C SER A 104 -3.73 -9.45 -1.14
N LEU A 105 -2.94 -10.52 -1.20
CA LEU A 105 -1.53 -10.48 -1.57
C LEU A 105 -1.26 -11.46 -2.72
N SER A 106 -1.02 -10.91 -3.91
CA SER A 106 -0.61 -11.65 -5.10
C SER A 106 0.92 -11.60 -5.26
N ARG A 107 1.51 -12.71 -5.70
CA ARG A 107 2.95 -12.84 -5.96
C ARG A 107 3.17 -13.48 -7.32
N ILE A 108 4.05 -12.87 -8.12
CA ILE A 108 4.47 -13.37 -9.42
C ILE A 108 5.90 -13.89 -9.28
N VAL A 109 6.16 -15.08 -9.81
CA VAL A 109 7.48 -15.71 -9.82
C VAL A 109 7.87 -16.05 -11.27
N ASN A 110 9.14 -15.93 -11.58
CA ASN A 110 9.68 -16.41 -12.85
C ASN A 110 9.87 -17.94 -12.81
N GLU A 111 9.70 -18.59 -13.96
CA GLU A 111 9.92 -20.04 -14.12
C GLU A 111 9.23 -20.90 -13.04
N PRO A 112 7.88 -20.88 -12.93
CA PRO A 112 7.15 -21.54 -11.84
C PRO A 112 7.42 -23.05 -11.72
N SER A 113 7.82 -23.71 -12.81
CA SER A 113 8.22 -25.13 -12.81
C SER A 113 9.48 -25.42 -11.99
N ARG A 114 10.33 -24.41 -11.77
CA ARG A 114 11.53 -24.49 -10.93
C ARG A 114 11.33 -23.91 -9.54
N TYR A 115 10.12 -23.46 -9.21
CA TYR A 115 9.83 -22.85 -7.92
C TYR A 115 10.22 -23.78 -6.77
N ARG A 116 11.04 -23.26 -5.86
CA ARG A 116 11.37 -23.88 -4.58
C ARG A 116 11.16 -22.81 -3.51
N PRO A 117 10.44 -23.15 -2.42
CA PRO A 117 10.42 -22.31 -1.23
C PRO A 117 11.86 -21.92 -0.87
N ASP A 118 12.06 -20.66 -0.49
CA ASP A 118 13.34 -20.10 -0.04
C ASP A 118 14.47 -19.97 -1.07
N GLN A 119 14.26 -20.34 -2.35
CA GLN A 119 15.29 -20.25 -3.40
C GLN A 119 14.91 -19.36 -4.59
N VAL A 120 13.61 -19.16 -4.85
CA VAL A 120 13.16 -18.33 -5.96
C VAL A 120 12.59 -17.02 -5.43
N ALA A 121 13.24 -15.91 -5.81
CA ALA A 121 12.77 -14.57 -5.48
C ALA A 121 11.42 -14.28 -6.14
N VAL A 122 10.55 -13.60 -5.41
CA VAL A 122 9.30 -13.07 -5.95
C VAL A 122 9.67 -11.97 -6.94
N GLN A 123 9.25 -12.09 -8.20
CA GLN A 123 9.52 -11.09 -9.23
C GLN A 123 8.67 -9.84 -8.99
N GLU A 124 7.40 -10.02 -8.64
CA GLU A 124 6.48 -8.92 -8.37
C GLU A 124 5.51 -9.31 -7.26
N ALA A 125 5.16 -8.34 -6.41
CA ALA A 125 4.11 -8.48 -5.42
C ALA A 125 3.09 -7.35 -5.59
N LEU A 126 1.82 -7.70 -5.42
CA LEU A 126 0.69 -6.77 -5.42
C LEU A 126 -0.13 -7.01 -4.15
N LEU A 127 -0.21 -5.98 -3.30
CA LEU A 127 -1.03 -5.95 -2.10
C LEU A 127 -2.23 -5.04 -2.37
N THR A 128 -3.45 -5.55 -2.16
CA THR A 128 -4.65 -4.72 -2.12
C THR A 128 -5.32 -4.83 -0.75
N VAL A 129 -5.79 -3.70 -0.25
CA VAL A 129 -6.48 -3.59 1.05
C VAL A 129 -7.76 -2.79 0.85
N ALA A 130 -8.87 -3.29 1.40
CA ALA A 130 -10.15 -2.59 1.35
C ALA A 130 -10.76 -2.46 2.75
N TRP A 131 -11.28 -1.27 3.06
CA TRP A 131 -12.07 -0.89 4.23
C TRP A 131 -13.29 -0.02 3.89
N GLY A 132 -13.55 0.23 2.60
CA GLY A 132 -14.82 0.77 2.09
C GLY A 132 -14.91 2.30 2.00
N PHE A 133 -13.80 3.03 2.09
CA PHE A 133 -13.78 4.49 1.97
C PHE A 133 -13.88 4.96 0.51
N ALA A 134 -13.14 4.32 -0.40
CA ALA A 134 -13.09 4.54 -1.84
C ALA A 134 -13.90 3.47 -2.61
N SER A 135 -15.03 3.02 -2.05
CA SER A 135 -15.88 2.03 -2.70
C SER A 135 -17.04 2.68 -3.46
N ARG A 136 -17.34 2.15 -4.64
CA ARG A 136 -18.55 2.48 -5.40
C ARG A 136 -19.42 1.23 -5.55
N ILE A 137 -20.72 1.44 -5.78
CA ILE A 137 -21.66 0.36 -6.06
C ILE A 137 -21.91 0.36 -7.56
N ASP A 138 -21.42 -0.68 -8.25
CA ASP A 138 -21.74 -0.94 -9.64
C ASP A 138 -23.04 -1.77 -9.70
N LEU A 139 -24.07 -1.23 -10.35
CA LEU A 139 -25.40 -1.82 -10.44
C LEU A 139 -25.68 -2.34 -11.85
N GLU A 140 -26.18 -3.57 -11.93
CA GLU A 140 -26.61 -4.21 -13.18
C GLU A 140 -28.03 -4.79 -13.03
N PRO A 141 -28.80 -4.92 -14.13
CA PRO A 141 -30.09 -5.60 -14.08
C PRO A 141 -29.95 -7.03 -13.57
N ALA A 142 -30.73 -7.38 -12.55
CA ALA A 142 -30.76 -8.76 -12.08
C ALA A 142 -31.37 -9.67 -13.16
N THR A 143 -30.73 -10.81 -13.42
CA THR A 143 -31.20 -11.81 -14.39
C THR A 143 -31.68 -13.08 -13.67
N CYS A 144 -32.51 -13.87 -14.34
CA CYS A 144 -32.88 -15.21 -13.87
C CYS A 144 -32.63 -16.24 -14.97
N ASP A 145 -32.57 -17.51 -14.58
CA ASP A 145 -32.25 -18.62 -15.51
C ASP A 145 -33.39 -18.94 -16.50
N ASN A 146 -34.54 -18.24 -16.40
CA ASN A 146 -35.66 -18.40 -17.31
C ASN A 146 -35.55 -17.41 -18.49
N PRO A 147 -35.30 -17.89 -19.73
CA PRO A 147 -35.15 -17.02 -20.90
C PRO A 147 -36.45 -16.35 -21.35
N ASP A 148 -37.61 -16.84 -20.91
CA ASP A 148 -38.93 -16.29 -21.25
C ASP A 148 -39.50 -15.40 -20.12
N CYS A 149 -38.66 -14.94 -19.19
CA CYS A 149 -39.10 -14.13 -18.05
C CYS A 149 -39.02 -12.62 -18.35
N ASP A 150 -40.18 -11.98 -18.46
CA ASP A 150 -40.30 -10.52 -18.66
C ASP A 150 -40.48 -9.72 -17.35
N ALA A 151 -40.22 -10.36 -16.20
CA ALA A 151 -40.39 -9.70 -14.90
C ALA A 151 -39.21 -8.75 -14.59
N ASP A 152 -39.51 -7.60 -13.98
CA ASP A 152 -38.49 -6.72 -13.41
C ASP A 152 -37.96 -7.33 -12.11
N HIS A 153 -36.72 -7.84 -12.16
CA HIS A 153 -36.03 -8.43 -11.03
C HIS A 153 -35.22 -7.41 -10.21
N GLY A 154 -35.33 -6.12 -10.54
CA GLY A 154 -34.56 -5.06 -9.92
C GLY A 154 -33.09 -5.08 -10.33
N LEU A 155 -32.25 -4.53 -9.47
CA LEU A 155 -30.80 -4.41 -9.69
C LEU A 155 -30.03 -5.31 -8.74
N THR A 156 -29.00 -5.97 -9.25
CA THR A 156 -27.93 -6.54 -8.44
C THR A 156 -26.79 -5.52 -8.35
N GLY A 157 -26.07 -5.51 -7.23
CA GLY A 157 -24.99 -4.58 -6.99
C GLY A 157 -23.73 -5.28 -6.53
N GLN A 158 -22.58 -4.87 -7.08
CA GLN A 158 -21.27 -5.27 -6.61
C GLN A 158 -20.56 -4.05 -6.02
N LEU A 159 -20.01 -4.21 -4.81
CA LEU A 159 -19.12 -3.21 -4.23
C LEU A 159 -17.75 -3.34 -4.92
N VAL A 160 -17.28 -2.26 -5.54
CA VAL A 160 -16.00 -2.21 -6.27
C VAL A 160 -15.15 -1.10 -5.68
N GLY A 161 -13.92 -1.43 -5.29
CA GLY A 161 -12.93 -0.47 -4.81
C GLY A 161 -11.88 -1.13 -3.95
N ASP A 162 -10.61 -0.87 -4.26
CA ASP A 162 -9.48 -1.10 -3.37
C ASP A 162 -9.07 0.25 -2.80
N ASP A 163 -8.98 0.36 -1.47
CA ASP A 163 -8.65 1.62 -0.80
C ASP A 163 -7.13 1.86 -0.76
N LEU A 164 -6.32 0.80 -0.65
CA LEU A 164 -4.86 0.85 -0.80
C LEU A 164 -4.42 -0.23 -1.77
N VAL A 165 -3.63 0.17 -2.77
CA VAL A 165 -2.97 -0.73 -3.72
C VAL A 165 -1.48 -0.44 -3.70
N LEU A 166 -0.69 -1.45 -3.34
CA LEU A 166 0.77 -1.38 -3.37
C LEU A 166 1.31 -2.44 -4.33
N ARG A 167 2.21 -2.05 -5.22
CA ARG A 167 2.82 -2.94 -6.21
C ARG A 167 4.32 -2.68 -6.25
N MET A 168 5.09 -3.76 -6.17
CA MET A 168 6.54 -3.70 -6.29
C MET A 168 7.05 -4.81 -7.18
N SER A 169 8.10 -4.52 -7.95
CA SER A 169 8.80 -5.47 -8.80
C SER A 169 10.29 -5.48 -8.50
N SER A 170 10.95 -6.61 -8.73
CA SER A 170 12.40 -6.72 -8.53
C SER A 170 13.19 -5.79 -9.44
N ASP A 171 12.65 -5.46 -10.61
CA ASP A 171 13.32 -4.59 -11.60
C ASP A 171 13.26 -3.10 -11.20
N ALA A 172 12.17 -2.66 -10.56
CA ALA A 172 11.98 -1.27 -10.16
C ALA A 172 12.39 -1.02 -8.70
N ASP A 173 12.05 -1.93 -7.80
CA ASP A 173 12.15 -1.76 -6.34
C ASP A 173 13.24 -2.64 -5.71
N GLY A 174 13.83 -3.52 -6.51
CA GLY A 174 14.78 -4.52 -6.03
C GLY A 174 14.12 -5.66 -5.26
N THR A 175 14.85 -6.76 -5.10
CA THR A 175 14.39 -7.95 -4.38
C THR A 175 13.98 -7.64 -2.93
N GLU A 176 14.68 -6.71 -2.29
CA GLU A 176 14.40 -6.34 -0.90
C GLU A 176 13.11 -5.54 -0.76
N GLY A 177 12.80 -4.63 -1.69
CA GLY A 177 11.53 -3.90 -1.72
C GLY A 177 10.34 -4.86 -1.87
N VAL A 178 10.43 -5.77 -2.85
CA VAL A 178 9.41 -6.83 -3.02
C VAL A 178 9.29 -7.69 -1.76
N GLY A 179 10.43 -8.06 -1.14
CA GLY A 179 10.46 -8.79 0.12
C GLY A 179 9.76 -8.04 1.25
N GLN A 180 9.97 -6.73 1.37
CA GLN A 180 9.34 -5.88 2.37
C GLN A 180 7.82 -5.81 2.17
N LEU A 181 7.34 -5.63 0.93
CA LEU A 181 5.91 -5.64 0.62
C LEU A 181 5.26 -6.98 0.99
N VAL A 182 5.92 -8.10 0.69
CA VAL A 182 5.43 -9.43 1.07
C VAL A 182 5.39 -9.59 2.59
N ARG A 183 6.44 -9.18 3.32
CA ARG A 183 6.47 -9.25 4.79
C ARG A 183 5.36 -8.41 5.42
N PHE A 184 5.18 -7.19 4.91
CA PHE A 184 4.14 -6.26 5.35
C PHE A 184 2.73 -6.84 5.09
N GLY A 185 2.45 -7.29 3.86
CA GLY A 185 1.16 -7.88 3.50
C GLY A 185 0.82 -9.09 4.34
N LEU A 186 1.78 -9.99 4.59
CA LEU A 186 1.59 -11.14 5.47
C LEU A 186 1.37 -10.74 6.94
N ALA A 187 2.05 -9.70 7.44
CA ALA A 187 1.84 -9.17 8.79
C ALA A 187 0.43 -8.57 8.94
N LEU A 188 -0.02 -7.84 7.93
CA LEU A 188 -1.36 -7.26 7.89
C LEU A 188 -2.42 -8.37 7.89
N GLN A 189 -2.31 -9.36 6.99
CA GLN A 189 -3.23 -10.50 6.94
C GLN A 189 -3.38 -11.24 8.27
N ARG A 190 -2.27 -11.44 9.00
CA ARG A 190 -2.30 -12.07 10.34
C ARG A 190 -2.95 -11.20 11.41
N SER A 191 -2.88 -9.88 11.27
CA SER A 191 -3.37 -8.92 12.26
C SER A 191 -4.84 -8.56 12.03
N THR A 192 -5.31 -8.67 10.79
CA THR A 192 -6.71 -8.56 10.42
C THR A 192 -7.42 -9.87 10.73
N ASN A 193 -8.11 -9.94 11.86
CA ASN A 193 -8.91 -11.10 12.24
C ASN A 193 -10.23 -11.08 11.43
N ILE A 194 -10.16 -11.44 10.15
CA ILE A 194 -11.34 -11.53 9.27
C ILE A 194 -12.18 -12.71 9.79
N SER A 195 -13.19 -12.40 10.60
CA SER A 195 -14.14 -13.34 11.20
C SER A 195 -15.50 -13.19 10.55
#